data_AF-A0A6N0HNK6-F1
#
_entry.id   AF-A0A6N0HNK6-F1
#
_cell.length_a   1.000
_cell.length_b   1.000
_cell.length_c   1.000
_cell.angle_alpha   90.00
_cell.angle_beta   90.00
_cell.angle_gamma   90.00
#
_symmetry.space_group_name_H-M   'P 1'
#
loop_
_entity.id
_entity.type
_entity.pdbx_description
1 polymer ?
#
loop_
_entity_poly.entity_id
_entity_poly.type
_entity_poly.pdbx_seq_one_letter_code
_entity_poly.pdbx_strand_id
1 'polypeptide(L)'
;MKEQFKVIEIDNEIMTLEVNHSGGCHSCEANSGCGTGILANYFNHYSIFNKPYQSGVSVGDFVTLEIPLSELFLRAFMLYIAPILALFLGGAIGMVLFPQQEFWHILFSGAGFIVALFGCRWFVK
;
A
#
# COMPACT_ATOMS: atom_id res chain seq x y z
N MET A 1 7.12 -9.83 -6.25
CA MET A 1 6.74 -9.66 -7.67
C MET A 1 7.98 -9.24 -8.42
N LYS A 2 8.13 -9.73 -9.66
CA LYS A 2 9.24 -9.36 -10.55
C LYS A 2 8.70 -8.34 -11.54
N GLU A 3 9.26 -7.13 -11.55
CA GLU A 3 8.85 -6.06 -12.44
C GLU A 3 10.06 -5.52 -13.20
N GLN A 4 9.85 -5.10 -14.45
CA GLN A 4 10.92 -4.65 -15.34
C GLN A 4 11.04 -3.12 -15.28
N PHE A 5 12.25 -2.66 -15.01
CA PHE A 5 12.59 -1.24 -14.91
C PHE A 5 13.62 -0.89 -15.97
N LYS A 6 13.50 0.29 -16.58
CA LYS A 6 14.50 0.82 -17.51
C LYS A 6 15.43 1.77 -16.78
N VAL A 7 16.73 1.63 -16.99
CA VAL A 7 17.72 2.58 -16.46
C VAL A 7 17.73 3.84 -17.31
N ILE A 8 17.37 4.98 -16.72
CA ILE A 8 17.34 6.27 -17.42
C ILE A 8 18.58 7.12 -17.15
N GLU A 9 19.18 6.98 -15.97
CA GLU A 9 20.35 7.76 -15.57
C GLU A 9 21.19 6.99 -14.53
N ILE A 10 22.51 7.20 -14.54
CA ILE A 10 23.44 6.68 -13.54
C ILE A 10 24.30 7.85 -13.09
N ASP A 11 24.12 8.31 -11.85
CA ASP A 11 24.89 9.40 -11.25
C ASP A 11 25.55 8.91 -9.95
N ASN A 12 26.88 8.99 -9.90
CA ASN A 12 27.69 8.84 -8.68
C ASN A 12 27.28 7.66 -7.75
N GLU A 13 27.17 6.44 -8.31
CA GLU A 13 26.74 5.18 -7.65
C GLU A 13 25.23 5.02 -7.40
N ILE A 14 24.39 5.91 -7.94
CA ILE A 14 22.93 5.83 -7.87
C ILE A 14 22.39 5.62 -9.28
N MET A 15 21.63 4.53 -9.48
CA MET A 15 20.88 4.31 -10.70
C MET A 15 19.43 4.79 -10.52
N THR A 16 19.00 5.62 -11.46
CA THR A 16 17.64 6.11 -11.56
C THR A 16 16.86 5.21 -12.50
N LEU A 17 15.82 4.59 -11.97
CA LEU A 17 15.02 3.57 -12.65
C LEU A 17 13.61 4.09 -12.91
N GLU A 18 13.13 3.88 -14.14
CA GLU A 18 11.76 4.18 -14.55
C GLU A 18 10.97 2.87 -14.68
N VAL A 19 9.79 2.80 -14.07
CA VAL A 19 8.85 1.68 -14.23
C VAL A 19 8.31 1.70 -15.66
N ASN A 20 8.48 0.60 -16.40
CA ASN A 20 7.75 0.43 -17.64
C ASN A 20 6.31 -0.04 -17.32
N HIS A 21 5.37 0.90 -17.25
CA HIS A 21 3.94 0.62 -17.08
C HIS A 21 3.33 0.01 -18.35
N SER A 22 3.82 -1.14 -18.81
CA SER A 22 3.18 -1.87 -19.93
C SER A 22 2.03 -2.77 -19.45
N GLY A 23 1.82 -2.93 -18.13
CA GLY A 23 0.86 -3.86 -17.55
C GLY A 23 -0.45 -3.27 -17.02
N GLY A 24 -0.62 -1.94 -16.99
CA GLY A 24 -1.80 -1.30 -16.42
C GLY A 24 -2.91 -1.04 -17.45
N CYS A 25 -3.96 -1.86 -17.46
CA CYS A 25 -5.28 -1.61 -18.09
C CYS A 25 -5.33 -1.19 -19.59
N HIS A 26 -4.22 -1.12 -20.33
CA HIS A 26 -4.24 -0.67 -21.72
C HIS A 26 -5.01 -1.62 -22.64
N SER A 27 -5.11 -2.90 -22.29
CA SER A 27 -5.88 -3.91 -23.02
C SER A 27 -7.31 -4.12 -22.50
N CYS A 28 -7.79 -3.33 -21.53
CA CYS A 28 -9.13 -3.49 -20.99
C CYS A 28 -10.12 -2.69 -21.85
N GLU A 29 -11.03 -3.40 -22.52
CA GLU A 29 -12.06 -2.86 -23.44
C GLU A 29 -13.03 -1.86 -22.75
N ALA A 30 -13.00 -1.77 -21.41
CA ALA A 30 -13.79 -0.89 -20.55
C ALA A 30 -13.08 0.42 -20.14
N ASN A 31 -12.12 0.91 -20.94
CA ASN A 31 -11.34 2.14 -20.69
C ASN A 31 -12.19 3.43 -20.52
N SER A 32 -13.49 3.40 -20.84
CA SER A 32 -14.40 4.55 -20.72
C SER A 32 -15.20 4.60 -19.40
N GLY A 33 -15.13 3.58 -18.54
CA GLY A 33 -16.01 3.47 -17.36
C GLY A 33 -15.31 3.35 -15.99
N CYS A 34 -14.01 3.09 -15.94
CA CYS A 34 -13.29 2.92 -14.68
C CYS A 34 -12.49 4.18 -14.35
N GLY A 35 -12.99 5.01 -13.43
CA GLY A 35 -12.34 6.28 -13.02
C GLY A 35 -10.89 6.15 -12.54
N THR A 36 -10.39 4.93 -12.31
CA THR A 36 -8.99 4.65 -11.98
C THR A 36 -8.03 4.88 -13.15
N GLY A 37 -8.47 4.75 -14.42
CA GLY A 37 -7.65 5.02 -15.60
C GLY A 37 -7.33 6.52 -15.81
N ILE A 38 -8.22 7.40 -15.36
CA ILE A 38 -8.03 8.85 -15.41
C ILE A 38 -7.02 9.29 -14.34
N LEU A 39 -7.11 8.72 -13.14
CA LEU A 39 -6.14 8.99 -12.07
C LEU A 39 -4.76 8.43 -12.40
N ALA A 40 -4.67 7.23 -12.99
CA ALA A 40 -3.39 6.62 -13.36
C ALA A 40 -2.57 7.50 -14.32
N ASN A 41 -3.23 8.19 -15.27
CA ASN A 41 -2.56 9.15 -16.16
C ASN A 41 -1.99 10.37 -15.39
N TYR A 42 -2.61 10.77 -14.29
CA TYR A 42 -2.13 11.88 -13.45
C TYR A 42 -0.98 11.47 -12.51
N PHE A 43 -0.96 10.21 -12.07
CA PHE A 43 0.09 9.65 -11.20
C PHE A 43 1.32 9.11 -11.93
N ASN A 44 1.33 9.16 -13.28
CA ASN A 44 2.44 8.66 -14.11
C ASN A 44 3.77 9.40 -13.87
N HIS A 45 3.77 10.50 -13.11
CA HIS A 45 4.96 11.29 -12.78
C HIS A 45 5.76 10.77 -11.56
N TYR A 46 5.24 9.80 -10.79
CA TYR A 46 5.83 9.38 -9.50
C TYR A 46 6.42 7.95 -9.50
N SER A 47 6.94 7.46 -10.62
CA SER A 47 7.49 6.09 -10.73
C SER A 47 9.03 6.06 -10.92
N ILE A 48 9.72 7.04 -10.35
CA ILE A 48 11.18 7.13 -10.38
C ILE A 48 11.72 6.53 -9.08
N PHE A 49 12.54 5.50 -9.18
CA PHE A 49 13.15 4.82 -8.04
C PHE A 49 14.67 4.96 -8.10
N ASN A 50 15.26 5.42 -7.01
CA ASN A 50 16.71 5.50 -6.85
C ASN A 50 17.20 4.24 -6.13
N LYS A 51 18.17 3.54 -6.72
CA LYS A 51 18.78 2.35 -6.11
C LYS A 51 20.31 2.42 -6.27
N PRO A 52 21.12 1.84 -5.36
CA PRO A 52 22.56 1.77 -5.55
C PRO A 52 22.93 1.02 -6.84
N TYR A 53 23.95 1.53 -7.53
CA TYR A 53 24.47 1.00 -8.79
C TYR A 53 24.84 -0.48 -8.67
N GLN A 54 24.38 -1.28 -9.62
CA GLN A 54 24.80 -2.67 -9.77
C GLN A 54 25.84 -2.77 -10.90
N SER A 55 26.99 -3.36 -10.59
CA SER A 55 28.09 -3.54 -11.55
C SER A 55 27.63 -4.31 -12.78
N GLY A 56 27.83 -3.72 -13.96
CA GLY A 56 27.53 -4.34 -15.26
C GLY A 56 26.25 -3.86 -15.95
N VAL A 57 25.58 -2.84 -15.40
CA VAL A 57 24.37 -2.24 -15.99
C VAL A 57 24.72 -0.92 -16.68
N SER A 58 24.23 -0.71 -17.90
CA SER A 58 24.38 0.55 -18.65
C SER A 58 23.06 1.30 -18.77
N VAL A 59 23.14 2.61 -19.04
CA VAL A 59 21.95 3.42 -19.34
C VAL A 59 21.23 2.82 -20.56
N GLY A 60 19.92 2.59 -20.42
CA GLY A 60 19.09 1.95 -21.45
C GLY A 60 18.83 0.46 -21.26
N ASP A 61 19.51 -0.21 -20.33
CA ASP A 61 19.25 -1.61 -20.01
C ASP A 61 17.94 -1.79 -19.21
N PHE A 62 17.35 -2.97 -19.33
CA PHE A 62 16.19 -3.40 -18.55
C PHE A 62 16.65 -4.27 -17.37
N VAL A 63 16.37 -3.81 -16.16
CA VAL A 63 16.67 -4.53 -14.91
C VAL A 63 15.37 -5.08 -14.34
N THR A 64 15.35 -6.38 -14.04
CA THR A 64 14.22 -6.99 -13.31
C THR A 64 14.47 -6.84 -11.82
N LEU A 65 13.67 -6.03 -11.14
CA LEU A 65 13.73 -5.91 -9.69
C LEU A 65 12.69 -6.82 -9.05
N GLU A 66 13.12 -7.52 -8.01
CA GLU A 66 12.23 -8.23 -7.13
C GLU A 66 11.87 -7.27 -5.98
N ILE A 67 10.64 -6.74 -6.01
CA ILE A 67 10.14 -5.93 -4.91
C ILE A 67 9.72 -6.92 -3.80
N PRO A 68 10.33 -6.84 -2.59
CA PRO A 68 9.91 -7.66 -1.47
C PRO A 68 8.49 -7.25 -1.07
N LEU A 69 7.50 -8.05 -1.48
CA LEU A 69 6.09 -7.81 -1.18
C LEU A 69 5.74 -8.04 0.28
N SER A 70 6.59 -8.72 1.04
CA SER A 70 6.31 -9.17 2.41
C SER A 70 6.00 -8.00 3.34
N GLU A 71 6.77 -6.91 3.26
CA GLU A 71 6.56 -5.75 4.13
C GLU A 71 5.34 -4.93 3.72
N LEU A 72 5.13 -4.72 2.42
CA LEU A 72 3.93 -4.04 1.93
C LEU A 72 2.65 -4.80 2.28
N PHE A 73 2.69 -6.13 2.14
CA PHE A 73 1.56 -6.98 2.42
C PHE A 73 1.24 -7.01 3.92
N LEU A 74 2.25 -7.14 4.79
CA LEU A 74 2.05 -7.09 6.24
C LEU A 74 1.47 -5.74 6.68
N ARG A 75 1.94 -4.64 6.10
CA ARG A 75 1.48 -3.28 6.41
C ARG A 75 0.04 -3.06 5.97
N ALA A 76 -0.33 -3.53 4.77
CA ALA A 76 -1.71 -3.53 4.30
C ALA A 76 -2.61 -4.41 5.18
N PHE A 77 -2.17 -5.63 5.48
CA PHE A 77 -2.92 -6.55 6.32
C PHE A 77 -3.20 -5.97 7.71
N MET A 78 -2.22 -5.32 8.32
CA MET A 78 -2.38 -4.67 9.62
C MET A 78 -3.43 -3.55 9.57
N LEU A 79 -3.48 -2.76 8.48
CA LEU A 79 -4.48 -1.70 8.32
C LEU A 79 -5.91 -2.22 8.16
N TYR A 80 -6.11 -3.42 7.62
CA TYR A 80 -7.45 -4.01 7.45
C TYR A 80 -7.86 -4.85 8.66
N ILE A 81 -6.98 -5.73 9.14
CA ILE A 81 -7.33 -6.74 10.14
C ILE A 81 -7.29 -6.18 11.56
N ALA A 82 -6.32 -5.33 11.89
CA ALA A 82 -6.22 -4.76 13.24
C ALA A 82 -7.46 -3.95 13.65
N PRO A 83 -8.00 -3.00 12.84
CA PRO A 83 -9.18 -2.24 13.25
C PRO A 83 -10.45 -3.10 13.34
N ILE A 84 -10.59 -4.11 12.49
CA ILE A 84 -11.71 -5.06 12.56
C ILE A 84 -11.64 -5.85 13.87
N LEU A 85 -10.47 -6.39 14.22
CA LEU A 85 -10.29 -7.10 15.49
C LEU A 85 -10.56 -6.19 16.69
N ALA A 86 -10.08 -4.94 16.66
CA ALA A 86 -10.31 -3.98 17.73
C ALA A 86 -11.79 -3.60 17.88
N LEU A 87 -12.55 -3.54 16.79
CA LEU A 87 -14.00 -3.31 16.82
C LEU A 87 -14.71 -4.41 17.62
N PHE A 88 -14.40 -5.68 17.32
CA PHE A 88 -14.99 -6.83 18.01
C PHE A 88 -14.54 -6.94 19.47
N LEU A 89 -13.25 -6.73 19.75
CA LEU A 89 -12.72 -6.74 21.11
C LEU A 89 -13.30 -5.61 21.95
N GLY A 90 -13.44 -4.41 21.39
CA GLY A 90 -14.11 -3.28 22.06
C GLY A 90 -15.55 -3.61 22.42
N GLY A 91 -16.32 -4.19 21.48
CA GLY A 91 -17.68 -4.66 21.74
C GLY A 91 -17.75 -5.73 22.83
N ALA A 92 -16.85 -6.72 22.79
CA ALA A 92 -16.77 -7.78 23.81
C ALA A 92 -16.46 -7.23 25.20
N ILE A 93 -15.54 -6.25 25.31
CA ILE A 93 -15.25 -5.55 26.57
C ILE A 93 -16.48 -4.80 27.07
N GLY A 94 -17.20 -4.11 26.17
CA GLY A 94 -18.46 -3.44 26.51
C GLY A 94 -19.52 -4.41 27.04
N MET A 95 -19.61 -5.61 26.46
CA MET A 95 -20.53 -6.66 26.89
C MET A 95 -20.22 -7.20 28.29
N VAL A 96 -18.94 -7.39 28.62
CA VAL A 96 -18.50 -7.87 29.93
C VAL A 96 -18.72 -6.81 31.03
N LEU A 97 -18.43 -5.54 30.73
CA LEU A 97 -18.55 -4.46 31.71
C LEU A 97 -20.00 -4.00 31.92
N PHE A 98 -20.81 -3.95 30.85
CA PHE A 98 -22.17 -3.40 30.87
C PHE A 98 -23.17 -4.30 30.13
N PRO A 99 -23.45 -5.52 30.63
CA PRO A 99 -24.23 -6.53 29.88
C PRO A 99 -25.67 -6.11 29.55
N GLN A 100 -26.27 -5.21 30.34
CA GLN A 100 -27.67 -4.78 30.20
C GLN A 100 -27.84 -3.52 29.34
N GLN A 101 -26.75 -2.88 28.89
CA GLN A 101 -26.82 -1.58 28.22
C GLN A 101 -26.10 -1.61 26.87
N GLU A 102 -26.89 -1.77 25.80
CA GLU A 102 -26.41 -1.87 24.41
C GLU A 102 -25.64 -0.61 23.96
N PHE A 103 -25.99 0.56 24.51
CA PHE A 103 -25.31 1.82 24.23
C PHE A 103 -23.81 1.75 24.53
N TRP A 104 -23.42 1.13 25.65
CA TRP A 104 -22.01 0.99 26.00
C TRP A 104 -21.29 0.03 25.06
N HIS A 105 -21.96 -1.01 24.54
CA HIS A 105 -21.33 -1.95 23.60
C HIS A 105 -20.95 -1.23 22.30
N ILE A 106 -21.86 -0.40 21.79
CA ILE A 106 -21.64 0.41 20.59
C ILE A 106 -20.51 1.43 20.83
N LEU A 107 -20.54 2.12 21.98
CA LEU A 107 -19.53 3.13 22.30
C LEU A 107 -18.13 2.53 22.43
N PHE A 108 -17.98 1.41 23.14
CA PHE A 108 -16.69 0.73 23.29
C PHE A 108 -16.19 0.12 21.98
N SER A 109 -17.07 -0.43 21.15
CA SER A 109 -16.71 -0.93 19.82
C SER A 109 -16.21 0.19 18.92
N GLY A 110 -16.95 1.31 18.84
CA GLY A 110 -16.56 2.48 18.05
C GLY A 110 -15.25 3.12 18.55
N ALA A 111 -15.08 3.24 19.87
CA ALA A 111 -13.84 3.72 20.45
C ALA A 111 -12.64 2.80 20.13
N GLY A 112 -12.81 1.48 20.24
CA GLY A 112 -11.78 0.50 19.89
C GLY A 112 -11.34 0.59 18.42
N PHE A 113 -12.30 0.75 17.52
CA PHE A 113 -12.03 0.95 16.09
C PHE A 113 -11.25 2.25 15.82
N ILE A 114 -11.67 3.36 16.42
CA ILE A 114 -11.00 4.66 16.26
C ILE A 114 -9.56 4.57 16.78
N VAL A 115 -9.36 4.04 17.99
CA VAL A 115 -8.02 3.87 18.58
C VAL A 115 -7.12 3.02 17.69
N ALA A 116 -7.64 1.92 17.15
CA ALA A 116 -6.88 1.06 16.25
C ALA A 116 -6.51 1.75 14.93
N LEU A 117 -7.40 2.56 14.35
CA LEU A 117 -7.08 3.35 13.15
C LEU A 117 -5.98 4.38 13.43
N PHE A 118 -6.08 5.10 14.55
CA PHE A 118 -5.05 6.07 14.94
C PHE A 118 -3.72 5.39 15.24
N GLY A 119 -3.73 4.25 15.94
CA GLY A 119 -2.53 3.45 16.22
C GLY A 119 -1.87 2.90 14.95
N CYS A 120 -2.65 2.32 14.03
CA CYS A 120 -2.14 1.84 12.75
C CYS A 120 -1.56 3.00 11.92
N ARG A 121 -2.22 4.16 11.91
CA ARG A 121 -1.71 5.33 11.18
C ARG A 121 -0.39 5.86 11.75
N TRP A 122 -0.11 5.63 13.03
CA TRP A 122 1.16 6.01 13.65
C TRP A 122 2.28 5.01 13.33
N PHE A 123 1.98 3.71 13.26
CA PHE A 123 2.94 2.66 12.89
C PHE A 123 3.23 2.58 11.38
N VAL A 124 2.33 3.10 10.53
CA VAL A 124 2.43 3.01 9.07
C VAL A 124 3.10 4.24 8.42
N LYS A 125 3.58 5.20 9.21
CA LYS A 125 4.61 6.15 8.74
C LYS A 125 5.97 5.49 8.82
#